data_AF-A0A5B8Z648-F1
#
_entry.id   AF-A0A5B8Z648-F1
#
_cell.length_a   1.000
_cell.length_b   1.000
_cell.length_c   1.000
_cell.angle_alpha   90.00
_cell.angle_beta   90.00
_cell.angle_gamma   90.00
#
_symmetry.space_group_name_H-M   'P 1'
#
loop_
_entity.id
_entity.type
_entity.pdbx_description
1 polymer ?
#
loop_
_entity_poly.entity_id
_entity_poly.type
_entity_poly.pdbx_seq_one_letter_code
_entity_poly.pdbx_strand_id
1 'polypeptide(L)'
;MFSQYFGHYLLNKGLITSEQLKAALELQKTTHVKFGVIAVDEGLLTTAQVEEVHVRQKQQDKRFGEIAVELGFLTNEQVEQMLNVQKSNHLLLAQAIVDQNYMTMDEFSNALNDYKKMHHLSDESFEAIKNGDIDAIVKSIFHLAETEKQEYAQYLSLFVKNMIRFIDEQAYIELSPVTSELKADWLVTQEIKGEEILHTAIAADEKIFLEIASIYAEEELTEVDELAKASVSEFLNLHNGIYLVNMSNYGIELDMDPQTVQQNAILSLDKDQSMNITVHTSKGHFQLVLSKLPKQVVFSSANQENQAV
;
A
#
# COMPACT_ATOMS: atom_id res chain seq x y z
N MET A 1 5.36 -2.61 -1.55
CA MET A 1 4.00 -2.09 -1.85
C MET A 1 3.19 -3.00 -2.79
N PHE A 2 3.62 -3.27 -4.03
CA PHE A 2 2.81 -4.13 -4.92
C PHE A 2 2.60 -5.54 -4.37
N SER A 3 3.60 -6.13 -3.70
CA SER A 3 3.47 -7.42 -3.01
C SER A 3 2.30 -7.42 -2.02
N GLN A 4 2.02 -6.29 -1.37
CA GLN A 4 0.91 -6.14 -0.45
C GLN A 4 -0.42 -6.11 -1.21
N TYR A 5 -0.59 -5.23 -2.20
CA TYR A 5 -1.79 -5.18 -3.05
C TYR A 5 -2.11 -6.54 -3.67
N PHE A 6 -1.10 -7.14 -4.29
CA PHE A 6 -1.26 -8.43 -4.95
C PHE A 6 -1.51 -9.56 -3.94
N GLY A 7 -0.81 -9.56 -2.81
CA GLY A 7 -1.05 -10.49 -1.72
C GLY A 7 -2.48 -10.43 -1.17
N HIS A 8 -3.03 -9.23 -0.98
CA HIS A 8 -4.41 -9.02 -0.58
C HIS A 8 -5.41 -9.47 -1.65
N TYR A 9 -5.10 -9.25 -2.94
CA TYR A 9 -5.88 -9.82 -4.03
C TYR A 9 -5.92 -11.36 -3.95
N LEU A 10 -4.76 -12.02 -3.73
CA LEU A 10 -4.69 -13.48 -3.59
C LEU A 10 -5.54 -13.96 -2.41
N LEU A 11 -5.49 -13.26 -1.28
CA LEU A 11 -6.32 -13.55 -0.09
C LEU A 11 -7.82 -13.40 -0.40
N ASN A 12 -8.23 -12.29 -1.01
CA ASN A 12 -9.63 -12.00 -1.33
C ASN A 12 -10.22 -12.99 -2.36
N LYS A 13 -9.37 -13.54 -3.23
CA LYS A 13 -9.73 -14.64 -4.14
C LYS A 13 -9.73 -16.02 -3.50
N GLY A 14 -9.30 -16.13 -2.24
CA GLY A 14 -9.16 -17.40 -1.53
C GLY A 14 -8.03 -18.28 -2.08
N LEU A 15 -7.07 -17.70 -2.83
CA LEU A 15 -5.92 -18.41 -3.37
C LEU A 15 -4.88 -18.70 -2.29
N ILE A 16 -4.82 -17.85 -1.26
CA ILE A 16 -3.99 -18.03 -0.06
C ILE A 16 -4.80 -17.63 1.18
N THR A 17 -4.41 -18.15 2.34
CA THR A 17 -4.96 -17.76 3.64
C THR A 17 -4.22 -16.57 4.25
N SER A 18 -4.81 -15.91 5.24
CA SER A 18 -4.18 -14.80 5.95
C SER A 18 -2.85 -15.19 6.61
N GLU A 19 -2.79 -16.39 7.18
CA GLU A 19 -1.56 -16.94 7.78
C GLU A 19 -0.48 -17.17 6.73
N GLN A 20 -0.84 -17.73 5.57
CA GLN A 20 0.08 -17.93 4.44
C GLN A 20 0.60 -16.62 3.86
N LEU A 21 -0.28 -15.62 3.69
CA LEU A 21 0.13 -14.30 3.21
C LEU A 21 1.13 -13.65 4.17
N LYS A 22 0.84 -13.68 5.48
CA LYS A 22 1.75 -13.13 6.49
C LYS A 22 3.11 -13.83 6.49
N ALA A 23 3.12 -15.17 6.43
CA ALA A 23 4.35 -15.95 6.35
C ALA A 23 5.15 -15.63 5.07
N ALA A 24 4.49 -15.49 3.93
CA ALA A 24 5.12 -15.16 2.67
C ALA A 24 5.73 -13.74 2.67
N LEU A 25 5.03 -12.75 3.21
CA LEU A 25 5.53 -11.36 3.33
C LEU A 25 6.74 -11.25 4.27
N GLU A 26 6.78 -12.01 5.36
CA GLU A 26 7.95 -12.05 6.25
C GLU A 26 9.14 -12.78 5.59
N LEU A 27 8.88 -13.90 4.92
CA LEU A 27 9.92 -14.64 4.20
C LEU A 27 10.49 -13.85 3.03
N GLN A 28 9.68 -13.02 2.38
CA GLN A 28 10.07 -12.13 1.28
C GLN A 28 11.29 -11.26 1.66
N LYS A 29 11.37 -10.78 2.90
CA LYS A 29 12.45 -9.91 3.40
C LYS A 29 13.83 -10.56 3.38
N THR A 30 13.88 -11.89 3.46
CA THR A 30 15.14 -12.67 3.54
C THR A 30 15.40 -13.54 2.31
N THR A 31 14.42 -13.60 1.41
CA THR A 31 14.44 -14.45 0.22
C THR A 31 15.27 -13.85 -0.91
N HIS A 32 15.80 -14.74 -1.76
CA HIS A 32 16.45 -14.39 -3.01
C HIS A 32 15.72 -15.07 -4.16
N VAL A 33 15.42 -14.33 -5.24
CA VAL A 33 14.73 -14.88 -6.40
C VAL A 33 15.64 -15.89 -7.10
N LYS A 34 15.14 -17.11 -7.31
CA LYS A 34 15.85 -18.17 -8.01
C LYS A 34 15.69 -17.98 -9.53
N PHE A 35 16.69 -18.44 -10.28
CA PHE A 35 16.69 -18.40 -11.75
C PHE A 35 15.42 -18.98 -12.38
N GLY A 36 14.93 -20.11 -11.85
CA GLY A 36 13.71 -20.74 -12.37
C GLY A 36 12.49 -19.81 -12.31
N VAL A 37 12.34 -19.02 -11.23
CA VAL A 37 11.21 -18.09 -11.07
C VAL A 37 11.32 -16.92 -12.06
N ILE A 38 12.51 -16.34 -12.21
CA ILE A 38 12.76 -15.27 -13.19
C ILE A 38 12.45 -15.78 -14.61
N ALA A 39 12.91 -16.99 -14.94
CA ALA A 39 12.73 -17.54 -16.28
C ALA A 39 11.25 -17.78 -16.64
N VAL A 40 10.42 -18.14 -15.66
CA VAL A 40 8.98 -18.34 -15.87
C VAL A 40 8.25 -17.01 -15.96
N ASP A 41 8.59 -16.03 -15.13
CA ASP A 41 7.99 -14.69 -15.17
C ASP A 41 8.26 -13.98 -16.51
N GLU A 42 9.48 -14.09 -17.04
CA GLU A 42 9.88 -13.56 -18.34
C GLU A 42 9.34 -14.40 -19.53
N GLY A 43 8.63 -15.50 -19.26
CA GLY A 43 8.08 -16.39 -20.29
C GLY A 43 9.14 -17.18 -21.08
N LEU A 44 10.38 -17.23 -20.58
CA LEU A 44 11.50 -17.94 -21.20
C LEU A 44 11.42 -19.45 -20.98
N LEU A 45 10.94 -19.88 -19.81
CA LEU A 45 10.76 -21.28 -19.45
C LEU A 45 9.35 -21.53 -18.93
N THR A 46 8.87 -22.75 -19.16
CA THR A 46 7.68 -23.28 -18.48
C THR A 46 8.06 -23.87 -17.12
N THR A 47 7.11 -23.97 -16.20
CA THR A 47 7.32 -24.63 -14.90
C THR A 47 7.81 -26.08 -15.06
N ALA A 48 7.33 -26.79 -16.09
CA ALA A 48 7.80 -28.13 -16.42
C ALA A 48 9.29 -28.17 -16.83
N GLN A 49 9.74 -27.21 -17.64
CA GLN A 49 11.15 -27.10 -18.04
C GLN A 49 12.05 -26.72 -16.86
N VAL A 50 11.56 -25.87 -15.94
CA VAL A 50 12.29 -25.55 -14.70
C VAL A 50 12.47 -26.78 -13.83
N GLU A 51 11.43 -27.61 -13.66
CA GLU A 51 11.54 -28.85 -12.90
C GLU A 51 12.51 -29.85 -13.57
N GLU A 52 12.47 -29.96 -14.90
CA GLU A 52 13.43 -30.80 -15.63
C GLU A 52 14.89 -30.34 -15.39
N VAL A 53 15.14 -29.03 -15.43
CA VAL A 53 16.45 -28.46 -15.10
C VAL A 53 16.83 -28.80 -13.65
N HIS A 54 15.92 -28.69 -12.69
CA HIS A 54 16.19 -29.03 -11.28
C HIS A 54 16.46 -30.53 -11.06
N VAL A 55 15.71 -31.42 -11.72
CA VAL A 55 15.96 -32.87 -11.69
C VAL A 55 17.36 -33.18 -12.20
N ARG A 56 17.75 -32.55 -13.32
CA ARG A 56 19.08 -32.75 -13.88
C ARG A 56 20.15 -32.13 -12.99
N GLN A 57 19.92 -30.97 -12.39
CA GLN A 57 20.83 -30.33 -11.45
C GLN A 57 21.12 -31.17 -10.21
N LYS A 58 20.15 -31.97 -9.73
CA LYS A 58 20.39 -32.93 -8.63
C LYS A 58 21.35 -34.07 -9.02
N GLN A 59 21.54 -34.32 -10.31
CA GLN A 59 22.37 -35.41 -10.84
C GLN A 59 23.76 -34.93 -11.29
N GLN A 60 23.96 -33.63 -11.48
CA GLN A 60 25.20 -33.06 -11.99
C GLN A 60 25.51 -31.73 -11.30
N ASP A 61 26.76 -31.55 -10.89
CA ASP A 61 27.25 -30.36 -10.20
C ASP A 61 27.47 -29.19 -11.18
N LYS A 62 26.36 -28.64 -11.70
CA LYS A 62 26.32 -27.53 -12.65
C LYS A 62 25.31 -26.47 -12.24
N ARG A 63 25.52 -25.23 -12.70
CA ARG A 63 24.60 -24.11 -12.41
C ARG A 63 23.34 -24.24 -13.26
N PHE A 64 22.22 -23.71 -12.75
CA PHE A 64 20.91 -23.79 -13.41
C PHE A 64 20.96 -23.30 -14.87
N GLY A 65 21.57 -22.12 -15.11
CA GLY A 65 21.67 -21.54 -16.45
C GLY A 65 22.47 -22.40 -17.43
N GLU A 66 23.57 -23.01 -16.98
CA GLU A 66 24.39 -23.91 -17.82
C GLU A 66 23.58 -25.13 -18.26
N ILE A 67 22.83 -25.73 -17.33
CA ILE A 67 21.98 -26.89 -17.59
C ILE A 67 20.85 -26.52 -18.56
N ALA A 68 20.22 -25.35 -18.37
CA ALA A 68 19.14 -24.88 -19.24
C ALA A 68 19.63 -24.64 -20.68
N VAL A 69 20.86 -24.15 -20.86
CA VAL A 69 21.49 -24.01 -22.18
C VAL A 69 21.82 -25.38 -22.80
N GLU A 70 22.33 -26.32 -22.00
CA GLU A 70 22.62 -27.70 -22.47
C GLU A 70 21.37 -28.45 -22.92
N LEU A 71 20.24 -28.22 -22.24
CA LEU A 71 18.92 -28.75 -22.61
C LEU A 71 18.32 -28.03 -23.83
N GLY A 72 18.93 -26.94 -24.30
CA GLY A 72 18.43 -26.13 -25.42
C GLY A 72 17.22 -25.27 -25.05
N PHE A 73 16.95 -25.08 -23.76
CA PHE A 73 15.82 -24.27 -23.30
C PHE A 73 16.15 -22.77 -23.24
N LEU A 74 17.41 -22.41 -23.00
CA LEU A 74 17.87 -21.02 -22.97
C LEU A 74 19.11 -20.83 -23.85
N THR A 75 19.34 -19.60 -24.30
CA THR A 75 20.62 -19.16 -24.87
C THR A 75 21.51 -18.54 -23.80
N ASN A 76 22.82 -18.47 -24.04
CA ASN A 76 23.74 -17.76 -23.12
C ASN A 76 23.35 -16.29 -22.95
N GLU A 77 22.87 -15.63 -24.01
CA GLU A 77 22.39 -14.25 -23.94
C GLU A 77 21.18 -14.11 -23.01
N GLN A 78 20.22 -15.04 -23.08
CA GLN A 78 19.06 -15.04 -22.17
C GLN A 78 19.47 -15.26 -20.71
N VAL A 79 20.45 -16.13 -20.46
CA VAL A 79 20.99 -16.34 -19.11
C VAL A 79 21.68 -15.07 -18.59
N GLU A 80 22.42 -14.36 -19.45
CA GLU A 80 23.07 -13.09 -19.08
C GLU A 80 22.04 -11.97 -18.82
N GLN A 81 20.97 -11.90 -19.61
CA GLN A 81 19.86 -10.97 -19.37
C GLN A 81 19.23 -11.21 -18.00
N MET A 82 18.96 -12.47 -17.64
CA MET A 82 18.38 -12.82 -16.34
C MET A 82 19.29 -12.47 -15.15
N LEU A 83 20.62 -12.46 -15.32
CA LEU A 83 21.56 -12.02 -14.28
C LEU A 83 21.43 -10.53 -13.97
N ASN A 84 20.98 -9.74 -14.94
CA ASN A 84 20.86 -8.29 -14.85
C ASN A 84 19.45 -7.83 -14.43
N VAL A 85 18.49 -8.75 -14.29
CA VAL A 85 17.13 -8.43 -13.83
C VAL A 85 17.21 -7.88 -12.41
N GLN A 86 16.75 -6.64 -12.22
CA GLN A 86 16.63 -6.04 -10.91
C GLN A 86 15.63 -6.83 -10.06
N LYS A 87 15.93 -6.94 -8.75
CA LYS A 87 15.03 -7.57 -7.78
C LYS A 87 13.73 -6.76 -7.70
N SER A 88 12.70 -7.19 -8.42
CA SER A 88 11.37 -6.63 -8.28
C SER A 88 10.67 -7.23 -7.05
N ASN A 89 9.89 -6.43 -6.34
CA ASN A 89 9.23 -6.86 -5.11
C ASN A 89 8.22 -8.00 -5.36
N HIS A 90 7.61 -8.05 -6.55
CA HIS A 90 6.67 -9.12 -6.90
C HIS A 90 7.37 -10.48 -7.07
N LEU A 91 8.57 -10.52 -7.65
CA LEU A 91 9.34 -11.76 -7.80
C LEU A 91 9.78 -12.33 -6.45
N LEU A 92 10.10 -11.45 -5.48
CA LEU A 92 10.42 -11.89 -4.12
C LEU A 92 9.20 -12.52 -3.44
N LEU A 93 8.01 -11.94 -3.63
CA LEU A 93 6.76 -12.53 -3.13
C LEU A 93 6.45 -13.85 -3.84
N ALA A 94 6.57 -13.91 -5.17
CA ALA A 94 6.40 -15.12 -5.96
C ALA A 94 7.30 -16.24 -5.43
N GLN A 95 8.58 -15.94 -5.22
CA GLN A 95 9.55 -16.87 -4.68
C GLN A 95 9.16 -17.37 -3.29
N ALA A 96 8.75 -16.47 -2.38
CA ALA A 96 8.36 -16.84 -1.02
C ALA A 96 7.13 -17.75 -1.00
N ILE A 97 6.12 -17.47 -1.84
CA ILE A 97 4.90 -18.28 -1.95
C ILE A 97 5.20 -19.65 -2.55
N VAL A 98 6.02 -19.70 -3.61
CA VAL A 98 6.42 -20.96 -4.27
C VAL A 98 7.27 -21.82 -3.35
N ASP A 99 8.25 -21.24 -2.65
CA ASP A 99 9.13 -21.99 -1.73
C ASP A 99 8.36 -22.63 -0.57
N GLN A 100 7.26 -22.00 -0.14
CA GLN A 100 6.37 -22.55 0.88
C GLN A 100 5.32 -23.53 0.34
N ASN A 101 5.32 -23.81 -0.98
CA ASN A 101 4.33 -24.63 -1.68
C ASN A 101 2.88 -24.13 -1.48
N TYR A 102 2.68 -22.82 -1.32
CA TYR A 102 1.33 -22.26 -1.21
C TYR A 102 0.65 -22.16 -2.58
N MET A 103 1.43 -21.89 -3.63
CA MET A 103 0.98 -21.96 -5.01
C MET A 103 2.16 -22.23 -5.95
N THR A 104 1.87 -22.74 -7.15
CA THR A 104 2.84 -22.92 -8.22
C THR A 104 3.14 -21.60 -8.93
N MET A 105 4.26 -21.53 -9.66
CA MET A 105 4.58 -20.35 -10.45
C MET A 105 3.55 -20.09 -11.56
N ASP A 106 2.99 -21.14 -12.17
CA ASP A 106 1.93 -21.00 -13.18
C ASP A 106 0.65 -20.39 -12.57
N GLU A 107 0.25 -20.83 -11.38
CA GLU A 107 -0.89 -20.26 -10.65
C GLU A 107 -0.64 -18.79 -10.29
N PHE A 108 0.58 -18.46 -9.85
CA PHE A 108 0.97 -17.08 -9.53
C PHE A 108 0.90 -16.18 -10.78
N SER A 109 1.47 -16.61 -11.90
CA SER A 109 1.44 -15.87 -13.17
C SER A 109 0.01 -15.71 -13.72
N ASN A 110 -0.84 -16.72 -13.57
CA ASN A 110 -2.26 -16.61 -13.93
C ASN A 110 -2.99 -15.59 -13.06
N ALA A 111 -2.77 -15.62 -11.74
CA ALA A 111 -3.34 -14.65 -10.82
C ALA A 111 -2.88 -13.20 -11.12
N LEU A 112 -1.61 -13.01 -11.52
CA LEU A 112 -1.10 -11.71 -11.98
C LEU A 112 -1.83 -11.19 -13.22
N ASN A 113 -2.04 -12.07 -14.21
CA ASN A 113 -2.78 -11.73 -15.42
C ASN A 113 -4.25 -11.39 -15.13
N ASP A 114 -4.88 -12.11 -14.20
CA ASP A 114 -6.24 -11.83 -13.78
C ASP A 114 -6.35 -10.52 -12.99
N TYR A 115 -5.37 -10.21 -12.14
CA TYR A 115 -5.26 -8.91 -11.48
C TYR A 115 -5.17 -7.78 -12.51
N LYS A 116 -4.27 -7.90 -13.49
CA LYS A 116 -4.11 -6.91 -14.58
C LYS A 116 -5.42 -6.66 -15.33
N LYS A 117 -6.14 -7.72 -15.71
CA LYS A 117 -7.43 -7.63 -16.41
C LYS A 117 -8.52 -7.00 -15.54
N MET A 118 -8.61 -7.40 -14.28
CA MET A 118 -9.61 -6.89 -13.33
C MET A 118 -9.48 -5.37 -13.14
N HIS A 119 -8.25 -4.87 -13.08
CA HIS A 119 -7.96 -3.46 -12.89
C HIS A 119 -7.82 -2.67 -14.21
N HIS A 120 -8.14 -3.29 -15.35
CA HIS A 120 -8.05 -2.67 -16.68
C HIS A 120 -6.68 -2.00 -16.96
N LEU A 121 -5.60 -2.62 -16.49
CA LEU A 121 -4.26 -2.04 -16.58
C LEU A 121 -3.66 -2.26 -17.97
N SER A 122 -3.06 -1.21 -18.53
CA SER A 122 -2.17 -1.34 -19.69
C SER A 122 -0.89 -2.09 -19.31
N ASP A 123 -0.19 -2.64 -20.31
CA ASP A 123 1.09 -3.33 -20.10
C ASP A 123 2.10 -2.42 -19.38
N GLU A 124 2.24 -1.17 -19.84
CA GLU A 124 3.14 -0.18 -19.26
C GLU A 124 2.79 0.13 -17.79
N SER A 125 1.51 0.34 -17.48
CA SER A 125 1.07 0.61 -16.09
C SER A 125 1.30 -0.59 -15.19
N PHE A 126 1.07 -1.80 -15.71
CA PHE A 126 1.26 -3.02 -14.96
C PHE A 126 2.74 -3.26 -14.63
N GLU A 127 3.64 -3.05 -15.58
CA GLU A 127 5.09 -3.13 -15.34
C GLU A 127 5.56 -2.09 -14.31
N ALA A 128 5.07 -0.85 -14.39
CA ALA A 128 5.39 0.19 -13.41
C ALA A 128 4.94 -0.22 -11.99
N ILE A 129 3.71 -0.74 -11.87
CA ILE A 129 3.14 -1.24 -10.61
C ILE A 129 3.96 -2.42 -10.06
N LYS A 130 4.33 -3.39 -10.91
CA LYS A 130 5.18 -4.54 -10.54
C LYS A 130 6.55 -4.11 -10.01
N ASN A 131 7.08 -3.00 -10.51
CA ASN A 131 8.33 -2.39 -10.09
C ASN A 131 8.18 -1.47 -8.86
N GLY A 132 6.97 -1.33 -8.32
CA GLY A 132 6.70 -0.56 -7.11
C GLY A 132 6.53 0.94 -7.35
N ASP A 133 6.20 1.36 -8.57
CA ASP A 133 5.86 2.76 -8.87
C ASP A 133 4.55 3.14 -8.16
N ILE A 134 4.68 3.97 -7.14
CA ILE A 134 3.59 4.44 -6.30
C ILE A 134 2.61 5.30 -7.11
N ASP A 135 3.11 6.12 -8.03
CA ASP A 135 2.26 7.00 -8.83
C ASP A 135 1.43 6.18 -9.83
N ALA A 136 1.99 5.09 -10.37
CA ALA A 136 1.23 4.15 -11.19
C ALA A 136 0.16 3.40 -10.38
N ILE A 137 0.47 2.99 -9.15
CA ILE A 137 -0.50 2.36 -8.24
C ILE A 137 -1.64 3.31 -7.92
N VAL A 138 -1.34 4.55 -7.52
CA VAL A 138 -2.38 5.54 -7.19
C VAL A 138 -3.25 5.84 -8.41
N LYS A 139 -2.65 6.02 -9.60
CA LYS A 139 -3.42 6.17 -10.85
C LYS A 139 -4.35 5.00 -11.12
N SER A 140 -3.92 3.77 -10.85
CA SER A 140 -4.79 2.59 -11.02
C SER A 140 -6.01 2.61 -10.10
N ILE A 141 -5.87 3.13 -8.88
CA ILE A 141 -6.99 3.32 -7.94
C ILE A 141 -7.97 4.37 -8.51
N PHE A 142 -7.46 5.45 -9.10
CA PHE A 142 -8.32 6.47 -9.73
C PHE A 142 -8.99 6.01 -11.02
N HIS A 143 -8.44 5.05 -11.76
CA HIS A 143 -9.18 4.45 -12.88
C HIS A 143 -10.44 3.70 -12.42
N LEU A 144 -10.49 3.25 -11.16
CA LEU A 144 -11.68 2.65 -10.55
C LEU A 144 -12.64 3.70 -9.99
N ALA A 145 -12.17 4.93 -9.74
CA ALA A 145 -12.97 6.05 -9.27
C ALA A 145 -13.48 6.89 -10.45
N GLU A 146 -14.59 7.62 -10.25
CA GLU A 146 -15.06 8.59 -11.25
C GLU A 146 -14.02 9.70 -11.52
N THR A 147 -13.98 10.21 -12.75
CA THR A 147 -12.96 11.14 -13.27
C THR A 147 -12.73 12.41 -12.45
N GLU A 148 -13.70 12.81 -11.63
CA GLU A 148 -13.69 14.06 -10.87
C GLU A 148 -12.74 14.03 -9.65
N LYS A 149 -12.21 12.86 -9.26
CA LYS A 149 -11.33 12.73 -8.08
C LYS A 149 -9.83 12.75 -8.39
N GLN A 150 -9.44 12.86 -9.67
CA GLN A 150 -8.03 12.79 -10.09
C GLN A 150 -7.13 13.85 -9.45
N GLU A 151 -7.70 14.98 -9.01
CA GLU A 151 -6.99 16.03 -8.28
C GLU A 151 -6.33 15.52 -6.99
N TYR A 152 -6.89 14.49 -6.34
CA TYR A 152 -6.32 13.92 -5.12
C TYR A 152 -5.14 12.99 -5.39
N ALA A 153 -4.83 12.66 -6.65
CA ALA A 153 -3.78 11.69 -6.97
C ALA A 153 -2.41 12.13 -6.48
N GLN A 154 -2.06 13.40 -6.63
CA GLN A 154 -0.77 13.91 -6.16
C GLN A 154 -0.65 13.87 -4.64
N TYR A 155 -1.74 14.25 -3.94
CA TYR A 155 -1.82 14.16 -2.49
C TYR A 155 -1.67 12.72 -2.01
N LEU A 156 -2.46 11.79 -2.56
CA LEU A 156 -2.41 10.38 -2.17
C LEU A 156 -1.03 9.75 -2.46
N SER A 157 -0.44 10.00 -3.62
CA SER A 157 0.90 9.51 -3.94
C SER A 157 1.93 9.96 -2.91
N LEU A 158 1.90 11.23 -2.52
CA LEU A 158 2.78 11.77 -1.49
C LEU A 158 2.47 11.17 -0.11
N PHE A 159 1.18 10.99 0.22
CA PHE A 159 0.76 10.42 1.50
C PHE A 159 1.30 9.00 1.65
N VAL A 160 1.12 8.16 0.64
CA VAL A 160 1.62 6.79 0.65
C VAL A 160 3.15 6.74 0.72
N LYS A 161 3.85 7.62 -0.01
CA LYS A 161 5.32 7.76 0.09
C LYS A 161 5.77 8.10 1.52
N ASN A 162 5.06 9.02 2.18
CA ASN A 162 5.36 9.43 3.56
C ASN A 162 4.98 8.35 4.58
N MET A 163 3.87 7.63 4.37
CA MET A 163 3.51 6.47 5.19
C MET A 163 4.61 5.42 5.15
N ILE A 164 5.11 5.06 3.97
CA ILE A 164 6.22 4.11 3.83
C ILE A 164 7.50 4.63 4.48
N ARG A 165 7.78 5.92 4.34
CA ARG A 165 9.02 6.51 4.85
C ARG A 165 9.04 6.65 6.37
N PHE A 166 7.92 7.01 6.98
CA PHE A 166 7.88 7.45 8.38
C PHE A 166 7.08 6.53 9.30
N ILE A 167 6.18 5.70 8.77
CA ILE A 167 5.26 4.90 9.59
C ILE A 167 5.45 3.40 9.34
N ASP A 168 5.26 2.92 8.11
CA ASP A 168 5.30 1.48 7.84
C ASP A 168 5.69 1.18 6.39
N GLU A 169 6.83 0.50 6.20
CA GLU A 169 7.33 0.07 4.89
C GLU A 169 6.36 -0.82 4.10
N GLN A 170 5.41 -1.46 4.79
CA GLN A 170 4.38 -2.34 4.23
C GLN A 170 3.05 -1.62 3.99
N ALA A 171 2.99 -0.30 4.22
CA ALA A 171 1.76 0.45 4.02
C ALA A 171 1.24 0.34 2.59
N TYR A 172 -0.07 0.16 2.46
CA TYR A 172 -0.80 0.21 1.19
C TYR A 172 -2.20 0.78 1.41
N ILE A 173 -2.89 1.18 0.35
CA ILE A 173 -4.16 1.91 0.45
C ILE A 173 -5.26 1.26 -0.40
N GLU A 174 -6.50 1.35 0.04
CA GLU A 174 -7.66 0.90 -0.74
C GLU A 174 -8.75 1.97 -0.73
N LEU A 175 -9.37 2.21 -1.88
CA LEU A 175 -10.51 3.12 -1.97
C LEU A 175 -11.70 2.50 -1.23
N SER A 176 -12.23 3.24 -0.26
CA SER A 176 -13.36 2.80 0.54
C SER A 176 -14.63 3.52 0.09
N PRO A 177 -15.77 2.83 0.06
CA PRO A 177 -17.03 3.49 -0.27
C PRO A 177 -17.28 4.60 0.74
N VAL A 178 -17.65 5.78 0.24
CA VAL A 178 -18.03 6.89 1.10
C VAL A 178 -19.41 6.57 1.69
N THR A 179 -19.41 6.17 2.97
CA THR A 179 -20.62 6.06 3.78
C THR A 179 -21.05 7.44 4.25
N SER A 180 -22.35 7.61 4.56
CA SER A 180 -22.87 8.89 5.06
C SER A 180 -22.24 9.32 6.38
N GLU A 181 -21.75 8.37 7.18
CA GLU A 181 -21.09 8.61 8.45
C GLU A 181 -19.83 7.72 8.58
N LEU A 182 -18.73 8.32 9.02
CA LEU A 182 -17.51 7.65 9.44
C LEU A 182 -17.30 7.90 10.94
N LYS A 183 -17.19 6.83 11.72
CA LYS A 183 -16.93 6.90 13.16
C LYS A 183 -15.45 6.65 13.43
N ALA A 184 -14.86 7.42 14.33
CA ALA A 184 -13.49 7.24 14.78
C ALA A 184 -13.39 7.50 16.28
N ASP A 185 -12.61 6.68 16.98
CA ASP A 185 -12.28 6.95 18.39
C ASP A 185 -11.43 8.22 18.47
N TRP A 186 -10.54 8.42 17.49
CA TRP A 186 -9.69 9.59 17.37
C TRP A 186 -9.64 10.11 15.95
N LEU A 187 -9.80 11.41 15.82
CA LEU A 187 -9.81 12.14 14.57
C LEU A 187 -8.81 13.29 14.63
N VAL A 188 -7.80 13.26 13.77
CA VAL A 188 -6.91 14.39 13.52
C VAL A 188 -7.33 15.03 12.21
N THR A 189 -7.57 16.35 12.20
CA THR A 189 -7.91 17.08 10.98
C THR A 189 -7.00 18.28 10.77
N GLN A 190 -6.80 18.62 9.51
CA GLN A 190 -6.15 19.87 9.12
C GLN A 190 -6.74 20.39 7.81
N GLU A 191 -6.98 21.69 7.76
CA GLU A 191 -7.53 22.37 6.60
C GLU A 191 -6.42 23.00 5.78
N ILE A 192 -6.44 22.77 4.46
CA ILE A 192 -5.58 23.41 3.47
C ILE A 192 -6.43 24.42 2.70
N LYS A 193 -5.95 25.66 2.60
CA LYS A 193 -6.63 26.78 1.96
C LYS A 193 -5.94 27.14 0.65
N GLY A 194 -6.73 27.25 -0.41
CA GLY A 194 -6.32 27.73 -1.72
C GLY A 194 -7.50 28.39 -2.44
N GLU A 195 -7.59 28.21 -3.76
CA GLU A 195 -8.80 28.55 -4.53
C GLU A 195 -10.02 27.75 -4.03
N GLU A 196 -9.78 26.49 -3.67
CA GLU A 196 -10.72 25.64 -2.97
C GLU A 196 -10.12 25.20 -1.62
N ILE A 197 -11.00 24.90 -0.66
CA ILE A 197 -10.60 24.37 0.63
C ILE A 197 -10.49 22.85 0.51
N LEU A 198 -9.40 22.30 1.02
CA LEU A 198 -9.21 20.86 1.16
C LEU A 198 -9.08 20.51 2.64
N HIS A 199 -10.06 19.78 3.14
CA HIS A 199 -9.99 19.20 4.48
C HIS A 199 -9.35 17.82 4.39
N THR A 200 -8.37 17.60 5.25
CA THR A 200 -7.63 16.35 5.38
C THR A 200 -7.85 15.79 6.77
N ALA A 201 -8.03 14.48 6.88
CA ALA A 201 -8.21 13.85 8.19
C ALA A 201 -7.66 12.43 8.29
N ILE A 202 -7.12 12.10 9.46
CA ILE A 202 -6.77 10.75 9.89
C ILE A 202 -7.81 10.33 10.93
N ALA A 203 -8.58 9.30 10.62
CA ALA A 203 -9.60 8.72 11.48
C ALA A 203 -9.17 7.29 11.88
N ALA A 204 -8.92 7.07 13.16
CA ALA A 204 -8.41 5.80 13.68
C ALA A 204 -9.17 5.35 14.93
N ASP A 205 -9.15 4.05 15.20
CA ASP A 205 -9.44 3.53 16.53
C ASP A 205 -8.28 3.84 17.49
N GLU A 206 -8.51 3.73 18.80
CA GLU A 206 -7.49 4.06 19.81
C GLU A 206 -6.20 3.26 19.66
N LYS A 207 -6.32 1.97 19.32
CA LYS A 207 -5.15 1.08 19.19
C LYS A 207 -4.26 1.52 18.02
N ILE A 208 -4.84 1.75 16.85
CA ILE A 208 -4.10 2.16 15.66
C ILE A 208 -3.58 3.59 15.79
N PHE A 209 -4.32 4.47 16.48
CA PHE A 209 -3.83 5.80 16.80
C PHE A 209 -2.53 5.74 17.61
N LEU A 210 -2.47 4.92 18.65
CA LEU A 210 -1.27 4.71 19.46
C LEU A 210 -0.11 4.10 18.69
N GLU A 211 -0.37 3.17 17.76
CA GLU A 211 0.68 2.59 16.92
C GLU A 211 1.31 3.65 16.01
N ILE A 212 0.49 4.49 15.34
CA ILE A 212 1.00 5.58 14.50
C ILE A 212 1.80 6.57 15.35
N ALA A 213 1.25 6.97 16.50
CA ALA A 213 1.88 7.90 17.41
C ALA A 213 3.24 7.38 17.92
N SER A 214 3.28 6.11 18.34
CA SER A 214 4.48 5.47 18.88
C SER A 214 5.60 5.40 17.85
N ILE A 215 5.27 5.03 16.61
CA ILE A 215 6.25 4.96 15.53
C ILE A 215 6.81 6.34 15.21
N TYR A 216 5.94 7.35 15.11
CA TYR A 216 6.36 8.71 14.77
C TYR A 216 7.14 9.39 15.91
N ALA A 217 6.81 9.08 17.17
CA ALA A 217 7.53 9.53 18.36
C ALA A 217 8.84 8.79 18.62
N GLU A 218 9.06 7.65 17.96
CA GLU A 218 10.15 6.70 18.23
C GLU A 218 10.16 6.16 19.69
N GLU A 219 8.99 6.09 20.33
CA GLU A 219 8.79 5.60 21.70
C GLU A 219 7.48 4.80 21.82
N GLU A 220 7.41 3.81 22.71
CA GLU A 220 6.19 3.04 22.95
C GLU A 220 5.17 3.85 23.77
N LEU A 221 4.06 4.24 23.13
CA LEU A 221 2.95 4.96 23.77
C LEU A 221 1.81 4.00 24.07
N THR A 222 1.35 4.02 25.32
CA THR A 222 0.31 3.07 25.82
C THR A 222 -1.03 3.73 26.10
N GLU A 223 -1.10 5.06 26.07
CA GLU A 223 -2.31 5.85 26.28
C GLU A 223 -2.32 7.09 25.39
N VAL A 224 -3.51 7.56 25.00
CA VAL A 224 -3.65 8.72 24.09
C VAL A 224 -3.55 10.03 24.89
N ASP A 225 -2.33 10.32 25.32
CA ASP A 225 -1.96 11.55 26.02
C ASP A 225 -1.63 12.70 25.04
N GLU A 226 -1.12 13.82 25.57
CA GLU A 226 -0.76 14.97 24.73
C GLU A 226 0.39 14.66 23.76
N LEU A 227 1.33 13.79 24.13
CA LEU A 227 2.41 13.37 23.25
C LEU A 227 1.84 12.54 22.09
N ALA A 228 0.99 11.56 22.37
CA ALA A 228 0.37 10.74 21.34
C ALA A 228 -0.44 11.57 20.35
N LYS A 229 -1.24 12.53 20.85
CA LYS A 229 -2.00 13.46 20.01
C LYS A 229 -1.10 14.35 19.16
N ALA A 230 -0.02 14.86 19.75
CA ALA A 230 0.96 15.69 19.06
C ALA A 230 1.64 14.91 17.93
N SER A 231 2.07 13.67 18.18
CA SER A 231 2.77 12.85 17.18
C SER A 231 1.93 12.58 15.93
N VAL A 232 0.66 12.18 16.07
CA VAL A 232 -0.20 11.95 14.90
C VAL A 232 -0.52 13.28 14.18
N SER A 233 -0.69 14.37 14.94
CA SER A 233 -0.91 15.72 14.39
C SER A 233 0.31 16.22 13.60
N GLU A 234 1.51 16.01 14.12
CA GLU A 234 2.76 16.37 13.45
C GLU A 234 2.97 15.56 12.18
N PHE A 235 2.61 14.28 12.17
CA PHE A 235 2.65 13.48 10.94
C PHE A 235 1.73 14.05 9.85
N LEU A 236 0.48 14.37 10.18
CA LEU A 236 -0.46 14.98 9.22
C LEU A 236 0.06 16.36 8.76
N ASN A 237 0.56 17.17 9.69
CA ASN A 237 1.13 18.49 9.40
C ASN A 237 2.36 18.42 8.50
N LEU A 238 3.28 17.49 8.75
CA LEU A 238 4.45 17.26 7.92
C LEU A 238 4.03 16.90 6.50
N HIS A 239 3.09 15.97 6.37
CA HIS A 239 2.59 15.57 5.07
C HIS A 239 1.96 16.74 4.31
N ASN A 240 1.05 17.47 4.95
CA ASN A 240 0.38 18.63 4.36
C ASN A 240 1.39 19.73 4.01
N GLY A 241 2.37 20.01 4.87
CA GLY A 241 3.44 20.97 4.59
C GLY A 241 4.27 20.61 3.36
N ILE A 242 4.62 19.34 3.18
CA ILE A 242 5.33 18.88 1.96
C ILE A 242 4.41 19.01 0.73
N TYR A 243 3.12 18.72 0.88
CA TYR A 243 2.15 18.91 -0.21
C TYR A 243 2.09 20.38 -0.65
N LEU A 244 1.96 21.32 0.29
CA LEU A 244 1.98 22.77 0.03
C LEU A 244 3.24 23.19 -0.76
N VAL A 245 4.42 22.74 -0.31
CA VAL A 245 5.70 23.02 -1.00
C VAL A 245 5.70 22.46 -2.43
N ASN A 246 5.20 21.25 -2.62
CA ASN A 246 5.11 20.65 -3.95
C ASN A 246 4.16 21.44 -4.86
N MET A 247 3.03 21.90 -4.34
CA MET A 247 2.06 22.69 -5.09
C MET A 247 2.59 24.05 -5.49
N SER A 248 3.41 24.68 -4.64
CA SER A 248 4.08 25.94 -4.97
C SER A 248 4.99 25.81 -6.20
N ASN A 249 5.64 24.66 -6.40
CA ASN A 249 6.45 24.40 -7.61
C ASN A 249 5.61 24.35 -8.90
N TYR A 250 4.30 24.11 -8.77
CA TYR A 250 3.33 24.18 -9.88
C TYR A 250 2.66 25.55 -10.00
N GLY A 251 3.09 26.54 -9.21
CA GLY A 251 2.51 27.89 -9.19
C GLY A 251 1.20 27.98 -8.40
N ILE A 252 0.87 26.97 -7.60
CA ILE A 252 -0.33 26.96 -6.76
C ILE A 252 0.09 27.33 -5.33
N GLU A 253 -0.32 28.51 -4.89
CA GLU A 253 -0.10 28.97 -3.51
C GLU A 253 -1.20 28.43 -2.60
N LEU A 254 -0.77 27.72 -1.56
CA LEU A 254 -1.64 27.10 -0.57
C LEU A 254 -1.14 27.50 0.83
N ASP A 255 -2.09 27.60 1.76
CA ASP A 255 -1.82 27.76 3.18
C ASP A 255 -2.52 26.64 3.96
N MET A 256 -2.24 26.48 5.25
CA MET A 256 -2.89 25.49 6.09
C MET A 256 -3.15 26.00 7.49
N ASP A 257 -4.31 25.61 8.04
CA ASP A 257 -4.64 25.90 9.43
C ASP A 257 -3.89 24.96 10.38
N PRO A 258 -3.84 25.29 11.69
CA PRO A 258 -3.40 24.36 12.72
C PRO A 258 -4.20 23.06 12.72
N GLN A 259 -3.57 21.98 13.14
CA GLN A 259 -4.26 20.69 13.29
C GLN A 259 -5.23 20.73 14.47
N THR A 260 -6.29 19.94 14.39
CA THR A 260 -7.20 19.72 15.51
C THR A 260 -7.35 18.23 15.76
N VAL A 261 -7.49 17.87 17.04
CA VAL A 261 -7.70 16.48 17.47
C VAL A 261 -9.03 16.39 18.21
N GLN A 262 -9.84 15.40 17.84
CA GLN A 262 -11.15 15.14 18.42
C GLN A 262 -11.25 13.67 18.83
N GLN A 263 -11.92 13.43 19.96
CA GLN A 263 -12.21 12.09 20.45
C GLN A 263 -13.67 11.74 20.16
N ASN A 264 -13.95 10.48 19.84
CA ASN A 264 -15.29 9.94 19.54
C ASN A 264 -16.03 10.73 18.45
N ALA A 265 -15.34 10.99 17.34
CA ALA A 265 -15.84 11.84 16.27
C ALA A 265 -16.68 11.07 15.25
N ILE A 266 -17.66 11.76 14.66
CA ILE A 266 -18.44 11.28 13.52
C ILE A 266 -18.29 12.30 12.39
N LEU A 267 -17.75 11.86 11.25
CA LEU A 267 -17.70 12.69 10.05
C LEU A 267 -18.86 12.34 9.13
N SER A 268 -19.63 13.36 8.72
CA SER A 268 -20.56 13.21 7.61
C SER A 268 -19.85 13.53 6.30
N LEU A 269 -19.79 12.54 5.42
CA LEU A 269 -19.06 12.64 4.16
C LEU A 269 -20.03 12.73 2.99
N ASP A 270 -19.82 13.72 2.14
CA ASP A 270 -20.50 13.84 0.86
C ASP A 270 -19.78 12.95 -0.18
N LYS A 271 -20.53 12.12 -0.92
CA LYS A 271 -19.95 11.12 -1.84
C LYS A 271 -19.20 11.76 -3.01
N ASP A 272 -19.67 12.90 -3.48
CA ASP A 272 -19.17 13.56 -4.67
C ASP A 272 -17.97 14.44 -4.29
N GLN A 273 -17.98 14.99 -3.07
CA GLN A 273 -16.96 15.94 -2.61
C GLN A 273 -15.94 15.34 -1.63
N SER A 274 -16.05 14.04 -1.34
CA SER A 274 -15.13 13.34 -0.42
C SER A 274 -14.55 12.07 -1.02
N MET A 275 -13.35 11.74 -0.57
CA MET A 275 -12.70 10.48 -0.81
C MET A 275 -12.33 9.87 0.54
N ASN A 276 -12.75 8.63 0.75
CA ASN A 276 -12.41 7.85 1.92
C ASN A 276 -11.46 6.72 1.51
N ILE A 277 -10.31 6.64 2.17
CA ILE A 277 -9.23 5.73 1.81
C ILE A 277 -8.89 4.92 3.06
N THR A 278 -9.03 3.61 2.98
CA THR A 278 -8.50 2.73 4.02
C THR A 278 -6.99 2.65 3.82
N VAL A 279 -6.24 3.04 4.83
CA VAL A 279 -4.78 2.91 4.89
C VAL A 279 -4.47 1.70 5.75
N HIS A 280 -3.86 0.69 5.14
CA HIS A 280 -3.45 -0.53 5.81
C HIS A 280 -2.00 -0.44 6.23
N THR A 281 -1.71 -0.90 7.45
CA THR A 281 -0.37 -1.06 8.03
C THR A 281 -0.21 -2.50 8.52
N SER A 282 1.01 -2.88 8.89
CA SER A 282 1.32 -4.17 9.51
C SER A 282 0.63 -4.38 10.87
N LYS A 283 0.14 -3.30 11.49
CA LYS A 283 -0.48 -3.29 12.83
C LYS A 283 -2.00 -3.15 12.81
N GLY A 284 -2.57 -2.76 11.68
CA GLY A 284 -4.01 -2.66 11.45
C GLY A 284 -4.33 -1.66 10.34
N HIS A 285 -5.43 -0.93 10.47
CA HIS A 285 -5.83 0.02 9.42
C HIS A 285 -6.54 1.22 10.02
N PHE A 286 -6.48 2.34 9.30
CA PHE A 286 -7.19 3.58 9.63
C PHE A 286 -7.74 4.20 8.35
N GLN A 287 -8.55 5.25 8.48
CA GLN A 287 -9.12 5.98 7.35
C GLN A 287 -8.38 7.29 7.14
N LEU A 288 -7.89 7.53 5.93
CA LEU A 288 -7.55 8.85 5.43
C LEU A 288 -8.78 9.41 4.71
N VAL A 289 -9.18 10.62 5.06
CA VAL A 289 -10.30 11.32 4.41
C VAL A 289 -9.79 12.60 3.77
N LEU A 290 -10.15 12.79 2.50
CA LEU A 290 -9.95 14.03 1.74
C LEU A 290 -11.32 14.56 1.34
N SER A 291 -11.62 15.81 1.65
CA SER A 291 -12.94 16.39 1.34
C SER A 291 -12.87 17.88 1.07
N LYS A 292 -13.62 18.36 0.08
CA LYS A 292 -13.78 19.80 -0.18
C LYS A 292 -14.78 20.48 0.75
N LEU A 293 -15.73 19.72 1.30
CA LEU A 293 -16.87 20.23 2.07
C LEU A 293 -17.32 19.18 3.11
N PRO A 294 -16.49 18.79 4.07
CA PRO A 294 -16.95 17.93 5.15
C PRO A 294 -17.92 18.71 6.03
N LYS A 295 -19.14 18.20 6.19
CA LYS A 295 -20.00 18.64 7.29
C LYS A 295 -19.59 17.83 8.52
N GLN A 296 -18.73 18.40 9.35
CA GLN A 296 -18.38 17.77 10.64
C GLN A 296 -19.58 17.88 11.59
N VAL A 297 -20.02 16.75 12.16
CA VAL A 297 -21.03 16.72 13.22
C VAL A 297 -20.35 16.17 14.47
N VAL A 298 -19.89 17.07 15.33
CA VAL A 298 -19.24 16.73 16.61
C VAL A 298 -20.31 16.33 17.62
N PHE A 299 -20.18 15.15 18.23
CA PHE A 299 -20.85 14.85 19.49
C PHE A 299 -19.83 15.02 20.62
N SER A 300 -19.98 16.07 21.42
CA SER A 300 -19.33 16.13 22.72
C SER A 300 -19.84 14.97 23.57
N SER A 301 -18.92 14.31 24.26
CA SER A 301 -19.21 13.24 25.21
C SER A 301 -20.31 13.66 26.19
N ALA A 302 -21.35 12.84 26.26
CA ALA A 302 -22.30 12.85 27.36
C ALA A 302 -21.53 12.48 28.65
N ASN A 303 -21.15 13.48 29.45
CA ASN A 303 -21.05 13.44 30.91
C ASN A 303 -20.61 14.82 31.47
N GLN A 304 -21.55 15.76 31.50
CA GLN A 304 -21.57 16.84 32.50
C GLN A 304 -22.97 16.97 33.08
N GLU A 305 -23.47 15.91 33.70
CA GLU A 305 -24.55 16.04 34.69
C GLU A 305 -24.10 15.33 35.97
N ASN A 306 -24.03 16.13 37.05
CA ASN A 306 -23.75 15.80 38.46
C ASN A 306 -22.32 16.00 38.98
N GLN A 307 -21.87 17.26 39.03
CA GLN A 307 -21.31 17.83 40.27
C GLN A 307 -21.76 19.29 40.41
N ALA A 308 -22.99 19.47 40.87
CA ALA A 308 -23.45 20.69 41.50
C ALA A 308 -24.36 20.30 42.68
N VAL A 309 -23.73 20.04 43.84
CA VAL A 309 -24.31 20.29 45.17
C VAL A 309 -23.20 20.83 46.04
#